data_AF-A0A0S8K3U1-F1
#
_entry.id   AF-A0A0S8K3U1-F1
#
_cell.length_a   1.000
_cell.length_b   1.000
_cell.length_c   1.000
_cell.angle_alpha   90.00
_cell.angle_beta   90.00
_cell.angle_gamma   90.00
#
_symmetry.space_group_name_H-M   'P 1'
#
loop_
_entity.id
_entity.type
_entity.pdbx_description
1 polymer ?
#
loop_
_entity_poly.entity_id
_entity_poly.type
_entity_poly.pdbx_seq_one_letter_code
_entity_poly.pdbx_strand_id
1 'polypeptide(L)'
;MKTADDEDNLGFERNCSNCNYFFPYLLHGPSEYGICLNDPEFEPYVEELLENENYDSCKELIEEKKYDGNEHSCEDFEMVEIIGTDSSMDESSGIDPNDETNLSEVVNLFLKNRSVEEYREMLSTGDNEKRLKAFETLSALVSMNNDKASKLLIESFKEIPPPVSLEDVHFKLEVFRFVKRKDYLKDLIPVLFRDLYETESTNQTRQWISEIFRYLSIHKNEVKVTENLEKMLTEKQFSYRIKNKIKGILDEDFY
;
A
#
# COMPACT_ATOMS: atom_id res chain seq x y z
N MET A 1 33.50 42.07 7.07
CA MET A 1 32.14 41.78 6.57
C MET A 1 32.20 40.46 5.83
N LYS A 2 31.78 39.38 6.49
CA LYS A 2 31.44 38.10 5.88
C LYS A 2 29.97 37.88 6.27
N THR A 3 29.08 37.88 5.28
CA THR A 3 27.69 37.43 5.38
C THR A 3 27.74 35.89 5.50
N ALA A 4 27.16 35.27 6.52
CA ALA A 4 25.73 34.97 6.68
C ALA A 4 25.24 34.15 5.48
N ASP A 5 25.02 32.85 5.72
CA ASP A 5 24.25 31.84 4.97
C ASP A 5 25.02 30.52 4.83
N ASP A 6 25.36 29.89 5.95
CA ASP A 6 25.82 28.49 6.02
C ASP A 6 25.16 27.83 7.25
N GLU A 7 23.82 27.72 7.24
CA GLU A 7 23.09 26.91 8.22
C GLU A 7 22.13 25.96 7.47
N ASP A 8 22.17 24.71 7.88
CA ASP A 8 21.28 23.58 7.53
C ASP A 8 21.38 22.97 6.13
N ASN A 9 22.43 22.17 5.91
CA ASN A 9 22.42 21.15 4.87
C ASN A 9 22.62 19.78 5.52
N LEU A 10 21.51 19.16 5.96
CA LEU A 10 21.47 17.70 6.20
C LEU A 10 22.01 17.04 4.93
N GLY A 11 23.15 16.35 5.05
CA GLY A 11 23.96 15.86 3.94
C GLY A 11 23.31 14.76 3.09
N PHE A 12 22.21 15.07 2.42
CA PHE A 12 21.65 14.23 1.38
C PHE A 12 22.49 14.40 0.11
N GLU A 13 23.05 13.31 -0.38
CA GLU A 13 23.69 13.28 -1.68
C GLU A 13 22.65 13.64 -2.75
N ARG A 14 22.94 14.70 -3.53
CA ARG A 14 22.11 15.15 -4.66
C ARG A 14 22.23 14.21 -5.86
N ASN A 15 21.96 12.94 -5.62
CA ASN A 15 21.94 11.90 -6.64
C ASN A 15 20.52 11.73 -7.17
N CYS A 16 20.39 11.22 -8.39
CA CYS A 16 19.07 11.04 -9.02
C CYS A 16 18.16 10.12 -8.22
N SER A 17 18.66 9.12 -7.49
CA SER A 17 17.82 8.25 -6.65
C SER A 17 17.01 9.00 -5.58
N ASN A 18 17.44 10.21 -5.21
CA ASN A 18 16.74 11.07 -4.25
C ASN A 18 15.90 12.18 -4.92
N CYS A 19 15.72 12.13 -6.24
CA CYS A 19 14.99 13.12 -7.03
C CYS A 19 13.52 12.71 -7.22
N ASN A 20 12.60 13.67 -7.17
CA ASN A 20 11.16 13.47 -7.47
C ASN A 20 10.90 12.85 -8.85
N TYR A 21 11.80 13.07 -9.79
CA TYR A 21 11.64 12.60 -11.16
C TYR A 21 12.24 11.22 -11.41
N PHE A 22 12.83 10.58 -10.39
CA PHE A 22 13.40 9.25 -10.54
C PHE A 22 12.34 8.17 -10.35
N PHE A 23 12.16 7.34 -11.38
CA PHE A 23 11.26 6.20 -11.32
C PHE A 23 12.07 4.89 -11.32
N PRO A 24 11.94 4.05 -10.28
CA PRO A 24 12.76 2.84 -10.15
C PRO A 24 12.43 1.83 -11.25
N TYR A 25 13.45 1.11 -11.73
CA TYR A 25 13.29 0.06 -12.74
C TYR A 25 12.55 -1.18 -12.21
N LEU A 26 12.67 -1.46 -10.91
CA LEU A 26 11.97 -2.56 -10.25
C LEU A 26 11.04 -2.01 -9.16
N LEU A 27 9.74 -2.12 -9.36
CA LEU A 27 8.72 -1.77 -8.34
C LEU A 27 8.76 -2.67 -7.11
N HIS A 28 9.33 -3.87 -7.22
CA HIS A 28 9.26 -4.90 -6.17
C HIS A 28 10.64 -5.41 -5.72
N GLY A 29 11.68 -4.59 -5.81
CA GLY A 29 13.00 -4.94 -5.30
C GLY A 29 13.92 -3.73 -5.21
N PRO A 30 15.02 -3.84 -4.45
CA PRO A 30 16.06 -2.82 -4.46
C PRO A 30 16.69 -2.77 -5.85
N SER A 31 16.57 -1.62 -6.51
CA SER A 31 17.24 -1.34 -7.78
C SER A 31 17.89 0.03 -7.67
N GLU A 32 19.18 0.06 -7.92
CA GLU A 32 19.94 1.31 -8.09
C GLU A 32 19.65 1.94 -9.46
N TYR A 33 19.06 1.16 -10.38
CA TYR A 33 18.68 1.59 -11.72
C TYR A 33 17.26 2.16 -11.76
N GLY A 34 17.09 3.23 -12.52
CA GLY A 34 15.80 3.83 -12.81
C GLY A 34 15.84 4.70 -14.07
N ILE A 35 14.74 5.40 -14.33
CA ILE A 35 14.58 6.34 -15.44
C ILE A 35 14.22 7.73 -14.89
N CYS A 36 14.39 8.77 -15.72
CA CYS A 36 13.94 10.11 -15.40
C CYS A 36 12.58 10.37 -16.05
N LEU A 37 11.55 10.70 -15.26
CA LEU A 37 10.22 11.04 -15.77
C LEU A 37 10.16 12.41 -16.47
N ASN A 38 11.17 13.26 -16.29
CA ASN A 38 11.31 14.52 -17.04
C ASN A 38 11.92 14.34 -18.43
N ASP A 39 12.37 13.13 -18.80
CA ASP A 39 12.81 12.89 -20.16
C ASP A 39 11.58 12.90 -21.11
N PRO A 40 11.54 13.80 -22.12
CA PRO A 40 10.38 13.97 -23.00
C PRO A 40 9.95 12.71 -23.74
N GLU A 41 10.84 11.73 -23.93
CA GLU A 41 10.48 10.46 -24.57
C GLU A 41 9.57 9.59 -23.69
N PHE A 42 9.55 9.82 -22.38
CA PHE A 42 8.64 9.16 -21.45
C PHE A 42 7.29 9.87 -21.28
N GLU A 43 7.14 11.12 -21.74
CA GLU A 43 5.90 11.91 -21.62
C GLU A 43 4.63 11.12 -22.03
N PRO A 44 4.61 10.33 -23.13
CA PRO A 44 3.42 9.57 -23.52
C PRO A 44 3.05 8.41 -22.56
N TYR A 45 3.96 8.02 -21.67
CA TYR A 45 3.85 6.83 -20.82
C TYR A 45 3.74 7.17 -19.33
N VAL A 46 3.94 8.44 -18.94
CA VAL A 46 3.97 8.87 -17.52
C VAL A 46 2.71 8.44 -16.76
N GLU A 47 1.53 8.68 -17.31
CA GLU A 47 0.25 8.30 -16.68
C GLU A 47 0.17 6.78 -16.45
N GLU A 48 0.55 5.97 -17.44
CA GLU A 48 0.51 4.52 -17.34
C GLU A 48 1.54 3.98 -16.33
N LEU A 49 2.74 4.57 -16.32
CA LEU A 49 3.82 4.21 -15.39
C LEU A 49 3.45 4.54 -13.94
N LEU A 50 2.88 5.72 -13.68
CA LEU A 50 2.53 6.18 -12.33
C LEU A 50 1.24 5.56 -11.80
N GLU A 51 0.19 5.43 -12.62
CA GLU A 51 -1.12 4.97 -12.15
C GLU A 51 -1.26 3.43 -12.17
N ASN A 52 -0.70 2.78 -13.18
CA ASN A 52 -0.90 1.34 -13.41
C ASN A 52 0.35 0.51 -13.13
N GLU A 53 1.48 1.14 -12.82
CA GLU A 53 2.73 0.44 -12.53
C GLU A 53 3.14 -0.50 -13.68
N ASN A 54 2.76 -0.15 -14.92
CA ASN A 54 2.89 -1.02 -16.09
C ASN A 54 4.01 -0.55 -17.02
N TYR A 55 5.06 -1.37 -17.15
CA TYR A 55 6.22 -1.09 -17.98
C TYR A 55 6.10 -1.63 -19.42
N ASP A 56 5.09 -2.45 -19.72
CA ASP A 56 5.05 -3.20 -20.97
C ASP A 56 4.96 -2.30 -22.21
N SER A 57 4.38 -1.10 -22.07
CA SER A 57 4.20 -0.15 -23.17
C SER A 57 5.47 0.59 -23.59
N CYS A 58 6.48 0.67 -22.73
CA CYS A 58 7.74 1.39 -22.98
C CYS A 58 9.00 0.61 -22.56
N LYS A 59 8.89 -0.71 -22.40
CA LYS A 59 9.97 -1.58 -21.90
C LYS A 59 11.29 -1.43 -22.66
N GLU A 60 11.24 -1.35 -23.99
CA GLU A 60 12.44 -1.18 -24.82
C GLU A 60 13.13 0.16 -24.54
N LEU A 61 12.36 1.23 -24.39
CA LEU A 61 12.86 2.57 -24.08
C LEU A 61 13.46 2.63 -22.66
N ILE A 62 12.86 1.94 -21.70
CA ILE A 62 13.40 1.81 -20.34
C ILE A 62 14.74 1.06 -20.34
N GLU A 63 14.85 -0.04 -21.07
CA GLU A 63 16.11 -0.79 -21.17
C GLU A 63 17.23 0.04 -21.79
N GLU A 64 16.90 0.89 -22.76
CA GLU A 64 17.85 1.78 -23.41
C GLU A 64 18.31 2.93 -22.51
N LYS A 65 17.39 3.51 -21.74
CA LYS A 65 17.62 4.76 -21.01
C LYS A 65 17.82 4.63 -19.51
N LYS A 66 17.67 3.44 -18.94
CA LYS A 66 17.91 3.25 -17.50
C LYS A 66 19.36 3.57 -17.14
N TYR A 67 19.54 4.19 -15.98
CA TYR A 67 20.84 4.58 -15.46
C TYR A 67 20.91 4.34 -13.96
N ASP A 68 22.13 4.28 -13.42
CA ASP A 68 22.37 4.18 -11.98
C ASP A 68 22.09 5.53 -11.31
N GLY A 69 21.06 5.54 -10.45
CA GLY A 69 20.60 6.73 -9.73
C GLY A 69 21.61 7.28 -8.72
N ASN A 70 22.61 6.49 -8.31
CA ASN A 70 23.64 6.90 -7.37
C ASN A 70 24.85 7.56 -8.05
N GLU A 71 25.08 7.29 -9.33
CA GLU A 71 26.29 7.78 -10.03
C GLU A 71 26.13 9.21 -10.58
N HIS A 72 24.89 9.67 -10.82
CA HIS A 72 24.62 10.89 -11.58
C HIS A 72 24.01 11.98 -10.69
N SER A 73 24.63 13.16 -10.69
CA SER A 73 24.05 14.38 -10.11
C SER A 73 23.02 14.97 -11.07
N CYS A 74 21.78 15.16 -10.61
CA CYS A 74 20.71 15.75 -11.42
C CYS A 74 20.82 17.29 -11.43
N GLU A 75 20.87 17.91 -12.61
CA GLU A 75 20.84 19.38 -12.74
C GLU A 75 19.45 19.95 -12.40
N ASP A 76 18.41 19.21 -12.74
CA ASP A 76 16.99 19.48 -12.41
C ASP A 76 16.56 18.80 -11.11
N PHE A 77 17.50 18.65 -10.16
CA PHE A 77 17.22 17.98 -8.90
C PHE A 77 16.11 18.70 -8.15
N GLU A 78 14.95 18.05 -8.06
CA GLU A 78 13.88 18.44 -7.18
C GLU A 78 13.82 17.43 -6.05
N MET A 79 14.13 17.91 -4.85
CA MET A 79 14.11 17.08 -3.64
C MET A 79 12.72 16.47 -3.51
N VAL A 80 12.68 15.17 -3.21
CA VAL A 80 11.41 14.52 -2.91
C VAL A 80 10.70 15.31 -1.81
N GLU A 81 9.52 15.86 -2.13
CA GLU A 81 8.65 16.44 -1.11
C GLU A 81 8.15 15.27 -0.27
N ILE A 82 8.94 14.92 0.75
CA ILE A 82 8.43 14.15 1.87
C ILE A 82 7.37 15.07 2.46
N ILE A 83 6.10 14.75 2.25
CA ILE A 83 4.99 15.44 2.91
C ILE A 83 5.25 15.32 4.41
N GLY A 84 5.84 16.37 4.97
CA GLY A 84 6.17 16.48 6.37
C GLY A 84 4.88 16.42 7.15
N THR A 85 4.72 15.37 7.94
CA THR A 85 3.85 15.45 9.09
C THR A 85 4.49 16.48 10.02
N ASP A 86 3.96 17.71 10.01
CA ASP A 86 4.31 18.76 10.96
C ASP A 86 4.22 18.21 12.39
N SER A 87 5.36 17.72 12.87
CA SER A 87 5.60 17.37 14.25
C SER A 87 6.63 18.37 14.72
N SER A 88 6.13 19.51 15.19
CA SER A 88 6.89 20.46 15.98
C SER A 88 7.39 19.76 17.24
N MET A 89 8.57 19.14 17.14
CA MET A 89 9.31 18.69 18.31
C MET A 89 10.23 19.82 18.74
N ASP A 90 9.86 20.42 19.86
CA ASP A 90 10.69 21.33 20.66
C ASP A 90 12.07 20.71 20.89
N GLU A 91 13.10 21.32 20.30
CA GLU A 91 14.50 21.03 20.60
C GLU A 91 14.85 21.56 21.99
N SER A 92 14.77 20.68 22.98
CA SER A 92 15.40 20.91 24.28
C SER A 92 15.61 19.58 25.02
N SER A 93 16.61 18.81 24.60
CA SER A 93 17.35 17.98 25.55
C SER A 93 18.77 17.77 25.06
N GLY A 94 19.74 18.28 25.82
CA GLY A 94 21.16 18.14 25.57
C GLY A 94 21.60 16.69 25.77
N ILE A 95 21.42 15.87 24.75
CA ILE A 95 21.89 14.50 24.69
C ILE A 95 23.22 14.50 23.92
N ASP A 96 24.25 13.97 24.58
CA ASP A 96 25.61 13.80 24.08
C ASP A 96 25.61 12.89 22.82
N PRO A 97 26.09 13.34 21.66
CA PRO A 97 26.06 12.58 20.40
C PRO A 97 26.96 11.33 20.40
N ASN A 98 27.72 11.06 21.47
CA ASN A 98 28.53 9.83 21.60
C ASN A 98 27.83 8.67 22.31
N ASP A 99 26.58 8.83 22.77
CA ASP A 99 25.78 7.73 23.33
C ASP A 99 24.86 7.13 22.25
N GLU A 100 25.46 6.51 21.23
CA GLU A 100 24.81 5.72 20.16
C GLU A 100 24.20 4.40 20.70
N THR A 101 23.63 4.43 21.90
CA THR A 101 22.79 3.35 22.40
C THR A 101 21.44 3.39 21.67
N ASN A 102 21.45 2.88 20.44
CA ASN A 102 20.33 2.36 19.67
C ASN A 102 19.00 3.13 19.77
N LEU A 103 19.01 4.42 19.41
CA LEU A 103 17.81 5.27 19.33
C LEU A 103 16.68 4.59 18.52
N SER A 104 17.03 3.82 17.48
CA SER A 104 16.09 3.02 16.70
C SER A 104 15.37 1.96 17.53
N GLU A 105 16.06 1.24 18.41
CA GLU A 105 15.44 0.27 19.33
C GLU A 105 14.49 0.95 20.33
N VAL A 106 14.87 2.13 20.85
CA VAL A 106 14.03 2.89 21.78
C VAL A 106 12.74 3.36 21.08
N VAL A 107 12.86 3.92 19.87
CA VAL A 107 11.71 4.34 19.05
C VAL A 107 10.83 3.14 18.71
N ASN A 108 11.41 2.01 18.30
CA ASN A 108 10.65 0.80 17.99
C ASN A 108 9.91 0.26 19.21
N LEU A 109 10.54 0.23 20.39
CA LEU A 109 9.88 -0.17 21.64
C LEU A 109 8.74 0.78 22.00
N PHE A 110 8.91 2.09 21.79
CA PHE A 110 7.85 3.07 22.03
C PHE A 110 6.66 2.87 21.08
N LEU A 111 6.90 2.76 19.77
CA LEU A 111 5.85 2.57 18.77
C LEU A 111 5.13 1.23 18.92
N LYS A 112 5.86 0.17 19.25
CA LYS A 112 5.32 -1.16 19.54
C LYS A 112 4.30 -1.14 20.69
N ASN A 113 4.52 -0.26 21.69
CA ASN A 113 3.67 -0.16 22.87
C ASN A 113 2.69 1.03 22.81
N ARG A 114 2.71 1.83 21.74
CA ARG A 114 1.83 2.99 21.57
C ARG A 114 0.37 2.58 21.69
N SER A 115 -0.41 3.40 22.38
CA SER A 115 -1.86 3.24 22.50
C SER A 115 -2.54 3.39 21.15
N VAL A 116 -3.68 2.72 20.97
CA VAL A 116 -4.47 2.77 19.73
C VAL A 116 -5.88 3.33 19.94
N GLU A 117 -6.19 3.83 21.14
CA GLU A 117 -7.54 4.32 21.46
C GLU A 117 -7.95 5.53 20.62
N GLU A 118 -7.00 6.43 20.29
CA GLU A 118 -7.28 7.57 19.40
C GLU A 118 -7.77 7.11 18.02
N TYR A 119 -7.19 6.03 17.48
CA TYR A 119 -7.59 5.50 16.18
C TYR A 119 -8.93 4.79 16.23
N ARG A 120 -9.31 4.19 17.37
CA ARG A 120 -10.64 3.58 17.56
C ARG A 120 -11.73 4.64 17.43
N GLU A 121 -11.52 5.82 18.01
CA GLU A 121 -12.44 6.94 17.88
C GLU A 121 -12.54 7.41 16.43
N MET A 122 -11.38 7.58 15.75
CA MET A 122 -11.35 7.97 14.33
C MET A 122 -12.07 6.98 13.42
N LEU A 123 -11.91 5.67 13.65
CA LEU A 123 -12.55 4.60 12.88
C LEU A 123 -14.06 4.57 13.04
N SER A 124 -14.56 5.07 14.18
CA SER A 124 -15.99 5.14 14.52
C SER A 124 -16.67 6.40 13.98
N THR A 125 -15.92 7.32 13.36
CA THR A 125 -16.50 8.51 12.72
C THR A 125 -17.25 8.16 11.43
N GLY A 126 -18.15 9.03 10.98
CA GLY A 126 -18.76 8.93 9.64
C GLY A 126 -17.88 9.50 8.51
N ASP A 127 -16.63 9.86 8.82
CA ASP A 127 -15.73 10.59 7.92
C ASP A 127 -14.70 9.62 7.33
N ASN A 128 -14.85 9.31 6.04
CA ASN A 128 -14.01 8.34 5.35
C ASN A 128 -12.53 8.76 5.29
N GLU A 129 -12.22 10.04 5.22
CA GLU A 129 -10.83 10.53 5.21
C GLU A 129 -10.14 10.24 6.54
N LYS A 130 -10.81 10.56 7.65
CA LYS A 130 -10.30 10.24 9.01
C LYS A 130 -10.16 8.75 9.22
N ARG A 131 -11.13 7.96 8.75
CA ARG A 131 -11.06 6.50 8.85
C ARG A 131 -9.87 5.95 8.06
N LEU A 132 -9.63 6.43 6.83
CA LEU A 132 -8.48 6.01 6.02
C LEU A 132 -7.15 6.35 6.69
N LYS A 133 -7.02 7.58 7.22
CA LYS A 133 -5.83 8.00 7.98
C LYS A 133 -5.59 7.11 9.20
N ALA A 134 -6.66 6.68 9.88
CA ALA A 134 -6.55 5.73 10.98
C ALA A 134 -6.08 4.34 10.51
N PHE A 135 -6.62 3.81 9.41
CA PHE A 135 -6.16 2.54 8.83
C PHE A 135 -4.69 2.59 8.41
N GLU A 136 -4.27 3.66 7.76
CA GLU A 136 -2.88 3.89 7.35
C GLU A 136 -1.93 3.90 8.57
N THR A 137 -2.26 4.71 9.57
CA THR A 137 -1.44 4.82 10.79
C THR A 137 -1.39 3.50 11.55
N LEU A 138 -2.53 2.79 11.66
CA LEU A 138 -2.57 1.47 12.28
C LEU A 138 -1.69 0.49 11.50
N SER A 139 -1.75 0.47 10.17
CA SER A 139 -0.90 -0.37 9.31
C SER A 139 0.59 -0.13 9.56
N ALA A 140 1.00 1.13 9.70
CA ALA A 140 2.36 1.49 10.07
C ALA A 140 2.74 0.92 11.45
N LEU A 141 1.87 1.04 12.45
CA LEU A 141 2.08 0.46 13.78
C LEU A 141 2.13 -1.07 13.76
N VAL A 142 1.35 -1.75 12.91
CA VAL A 142 1.44 -3.21 12.73
C VAL A 142 2.81 -3.60 12.21
N SER A 143 3.37 -2.82 11.28
CA SER A 143 4.73 -3.05 10.75
C SER A 143 5.81 -2.90 11.82
N MET A 144 5.52 -2.14 12.89
CA MET A 144 6.34 -2.05 14.11
C MET A 144 6.00 -3.11 15.17
N ASN A 145 5.28 -4.18 14.80
CA ASN A 145 4.87 -5.28 15.69
C ASN A 145 3.98 -4.83 16.86
N ASN A 146 3.14 -3.81 16.67
CA ASN A 146 2.14 -3.40 17.65
C ASN A 146 0.90 -4.32 17.55
N ASP A 147 0.79 -5.29 18.46
CA ASP A 147 -0.29 -6.28 18.49
C ASP A 147 -1.68 -5.66 18.67
N LYS A 148 -1.78 -4.55 19.42
CA LYS A 148 -3.05 -3.84 19.63
C LYS A 148 -3.52 -3.19 18.33
N ALA A 149 -2.59 -2.58 17.58
CA ALA A 149 -2.88 -2.03 16.26
C ALA A 149 -3.30 -3.13 15.30
N SER A 150 -2.61 -4.28 15.32
CA SER A 150 -2.94 -5.42 14.47
C SER A 150 -4.36 -5.89 14.69
N LYS A 151 -4.72 -6.12 15.96
CA LYS A 151 -6.07 -6.54 16.35
C LYS A 151 -7.14 -5.52 15.93
N LEU A 152 -6.92 -4.24 16.24
CA LEU A 152 -7.88 -3.18 15.89
C LEU A 152 -8.07 -3.06 14.37
N LEU A 153 -6.98 -3.10 13.61
CA LEU A 153 -6.98 -2.98 12.15
C LEU A 153 -7.88 -4.05 11.49
N ILE A 154 -7.71 -5.33 11.89
CA ILE A 154 -8.49 -6.42 11.31
C ILE A 154 -9.93 -6.46 11.83
N GLU A 155 -10.17 -6.13 13.11
CA GLU A 155 -11.51 -6.02 13.68
C GLU A 155 -12.32 -4.94 12.96
N SER A 156 -11.74 -3.76 12.74
CA SER A 156 -12.42 -2.67 12.04
C SER A 156 -12.70 -2.99 10.57
N PHE A 157 -11.83 -3.72 9.88
CA PHE A 157 -12.12 -4.17 8.52
C PHE A 157 -13.32 -5.14 8.47
N LYS A 158 -13.43 -6.06 9.43
CA LYS A 158 -14.56 -7.01 9.52
C LYS A 158 -15.91 -6.31 9.68
N GLU A 159 -15.91 -5.16 10.35
CA GLU A 159 -17.11 -4.35 10.61
C GLU A 159 -17.56 -3.54 9.39
N ILE A 160 -16.72 -3.37 8.36
CA ILE A 160 -17.11 -2.67 7.14
C ILE A 160 -18.13 -3.52 6.36
N PRO A 161 -19.35 -2.99 6.10
CA PRO A 161 -20.39 -3.73 5.39
C PRO A 161 -19.98 -4.00 3.93
N PRO A 162 -20.59 -5.00 3.27
CA PRO A 162 -20.45 -5.18 1.83
C PRO A 162 -20.81 -3.87 1.09
N PRO A 163 -20.04 -3.47 0.07
CA PRO A 163 -20.27 -2.18 -0.58
C PRO A 163 -21.56 -2.20 -1.41
N VAL A 164 -22.34 -1.11 -1.32
CA VAL A 164 -23.59 -0.93 -2.08
C VAL A 164 -23.52 0.24 -3.06
N SER A 165 -22.51 1.09 -2.93
CA SER A 165 -22.24 2.23 -3.79
C SER A 165 -20.80 2.21 -4.34
N LEU A 166 -20.52 3.04 -5.34
CA LEU A 166 -19.16 3.21 -5.86
C LEU A 166 -18.21 3.80 -4.80
N GLU A 167 -18.70 4.72 -3.95
CA GLU A 167 -17.92 5.28 -2.85
C GLU A 167 -17.50 4.20 -1.84
N ASP A 168 -18.43 3.31 -1.46
CA ASP A 168 -18.11 2.19 -0.58
C ASP A 168 -17.05 1.26 -1.19
N VAL A 169 -17.11 1.03 -2.50
CA VAL A 169 -16.14 0.21 -3.23
C VAL A 169 -14.75 0.83 -3.14
N HIS A 170 -14.61 2.13 -3.44
CA HIS A 170 -13.33 2.82 -3.34
C HIS A 170 -12.78 2.80 -1.91
N PHE A 171 -13.61 3.15 -0.94
CA PHE A 171 -13.22 3.10 0.47
C PHE A 171 -12.76 1.70 0.87
N LYS A 172 -13.52 0.66 0.52
CA LYS A 172 -13.19 -0.71 0.90
C LYS A 172 -11.93 -1.24 0.21
N LEU A 173 -11.69 -0.85 -1.05
CA LEU A 173 -10.45 -1.17 -1.77
C LEU A 173 -9.23 -0.53 -1.07
N GLU A 174 -9.31 0.75 -0.71
CA GLU A 174 -8.22 1.44 0.00
C GLU A 174 -7.96 0.78 1.36
N VAL A 175 -9.01 0.52 2.15
CA VAL A 175 -8.83 -0.18 3.42
C VAL A 175 -8.25 -1.58 3.22
N PHE A 176 -8.70 -2.31 2.19
CA PHE A 176 -8.22 -3.65 1.89
C PHE A 176 -6.71 -3.69 1.61
N ARG A 177 -6.14 -2.63 1.01
CA ARG A 177 -4.69 -2.52 0.79
C ARG A 177 -3.88 -2.60 2.08
N PHE A 178 -4.42 -2.09 3.20
CA PHE A 178 -3.76 -2.16 4.51
C PHE A 178 -3.89 -3.52 5.20
N VAL A 179 -4.95 -4.26 4.90
CA VAL A 179 -5.24 -5.54 5.57
C VAL A 179 -4.92 -6.78 4.74
N LYS A 180 -4.61 -6.68 3.45
CA LYS A 180 -4.26 -7.81 2.55
C LYS A 180 -2.91 -8.49 2.87
N ARG A 181 -2.62 -8.71 4.15
CA ARG A 181 -1.42 -9.34 4.69
C ARG A 181 -1.67 -10.82 4.94
N LYS A 182 -0.65 -11.65 4.73
CA LYS A 182 -0.70 -13.10 4.99
C LYS A 182 -1.10 -13.43 6.43
N ASP A 183 -0.67 -12.61 7.39
CA ASP A 183 -0.97 -12.79 8.82
C ASP A 183 -2.48 -12.75 9.11
N TYR A 184 -3.26 -12.05 8.28
CA TYR A 184 -4.71 -11.92 8.43
C TYR A 184 -5.51 -12.88 7.57
N LEU A 185 -4.87 -13.80 6.86
CA LEU A 185 -5.53 -14.67 5.89
C LEU A 185 -6.72 -15.44 6.48
N LYS A 186 -6.55 -15.99 7.70
CA LYS A 186 -7.61 -16.72 8.41
C LYS A 186 -8.82 -15.86 8.77
N ASP A 187 -8.57 -14.58 9.02
CA ASP A 187 -9.57 -13.59 9.42
C ASP A 187 -10.24 -12.91 8.22
N LEU A 188 -9.50 -12.74 7.12
CA LEU A 188 -9.98 -12.14 5.89
C LEU A 188 -10.89 -13.07 5.09
N ILE A 189 -10.52 -14.35 4.95
CA ILE A 189 -11.27 -15.31 4.12
C ILE A 189 -12.78 -15.28 4.42
N PRO A 190 -13.24 -15.38 5.69
CA PRO A 190 -14.67 -15.32 5.99
C PRO A 190 -15.34 -14.00 5.57
N VAL A 191 -14.64 -12.87 5.72
CA VAL A 191 -15.14 -11.54 5.35
C VAL A 191 -15.30 -11.42 3.84
N LEU A 192 -14.29 -11.87 3.08
CA LEU A 192 -14.32 -11.80 1.62
C LEU A 192 -15.41 -12.70 1.05
N PHE A 193 -15.63 -13.90 1.61
CA PHE A 193 -16.74 -14.74 1.20
C PHE A 193 -18.09 -14.14 1.59
N ARG A 194 -18.25 -13.60 2.80
CA ARG A 194 -19.47 -12.86 3.18
C ARG A 194 -19.78 -11.78 2.13
N ASP A 195 -18.79 -10.98 1.77
CA ASP A 195 -18.94 -9.93 0.77
C ASP A 195 -19.31 -10.48 -0.62
N LEU A 196 -18.71 -11.60 -1.06
CA LEU A 196 -19.11 -12.23 -2.34
C LEU A 196 -20.57 -12.70 -2.33
N TYR A 197 -21.10 -13.11 -1.18
CA TYR A 197 -22.48 -13.57 -1.03
C TYR A 197 -23.48 -12.41 -0.93
N GLU A 198 -23.08 -11.33 -0.26
CA GLU A 198 -23.98 -10.23 0.09
C GLU A 198 -23.91 -9.05 -0.90
N THR A 199 -22.80 -8.88 -1.63
CA THR A 199 -22.67 -7.81 -2.64
C THR A 199 -23.36 -8.19 -3.95
N GLU A 200 -24.36 -7.39 -4.35
CA GLU A 200 -24.95 -7.52 -5.67
C GLU A 200 -23.92 -7.26 -6.77
N SER A 201 -23.85 -8.14 -7.78
CA SER A 201 -22.91 -8.01 -8.90
C SER A 201 -23.41 -6.97 -9.91
N THR A 202 -23.08 -5.69 -9.67
CA THR A 202 -23.41 -4.55 -10.55
C THR A 202 -22.15 -3.97 -11.20
N ASN A 203 -22.30 -2.98 -12.08
CA ASN A 203 -21.14 -2.28 -12.65
C ASN A 203 -20.33 -1.52 -11.58
N GLN A 204 -20.98 -1.04 -10.52
CA GLN A 204 -20.33 -0.29 -9.44
C GLN A 204 -19.48 -1.20 -8.56
N THR A 205 -20.00 -2.38 -8.19
CA THR A 205 -19.36 -3.32 -7.26
C THR A 205 -18.38 -4.29 -7.93
N ARG A 206 -18.33 -4.31 -9.26
CA ARG A 206 -17.48 -5.22 -10.05
C ARG A 206 -16.00 -5.13 -9.66
N GLN A 207 -15.49 -3.95 -9.31
CA GLN A 207 -14.09 -3.76 -8.92
C GLN A 207 -13.80 -4.52 -7.63
N TRP A 208 -14.60 -4.33 -6.58
CA TRP A 208 -14.47 -5.05 -5.32
C TRP A 208 -14.55 -6.58 -5.50
N ILE A 209 -15.54 -7.07 -6.25
CA ILE A 209 -15.68 -8.50 -6.53
C ILE A 209 -14.45 -9.05 -7.27
N SER A 210 -13.89 -8.28 -8.21
CA SER A 210 -12.71 -8.70 -8.97
C SER A 210 -11.46 -8.72 -8.08
N GLU A 211 -11.31 -7.76 -7.19
CA GLU A 211 -10.23 -7.71 -6.21
C GLU A 211 -10.29 -8.89 -5.23
N ILE A 212 -11.49 -9.25 -4.75
CA ILE A 212 -11.67 -10.46 -3.92
C ILE A 212 -11.19 -11.69 -4.69
N PHE A 213 -11.65 -11.90 -5.93
CA PHE A 213 -11.24 -13.07 -6.71
C PHE A 213 -9.74 -13.11 -6.99
N ARG A 214 -9.12 -11.97 -7.26
CA ARG A 214 -7.66 -11.85 -7.43
C ARG A 214 -6.93 -12.26 -6.15
N TYR A 215 -7.40 -11.82 -4.99
CA TYR A 215 -6.81 -12.21 -3.71
C TYR A 215 -7.00 -13.72 -3.44
N LEU A 216 -8.20 -14.26 -3.68
CA LEU A 216 -8.47 -15.69 -3.51
C LEU A 216 -7.67 -16.56 -4.47
N SER A 217 -7.35 -16.10 -5.69
CA SER A 217 -6.54 -16.87 -6.64
C SER A 217 -5.09 -17.01 -6.17
N ILE A 218 -4.51 -15.94 -5.60
CA ILE A 218 -3.19 -15.97 -4.97
C ILE A 218 -3.16 -16.99 -3.81
N HIS A 219 -4.27 -17.13 -3.10
CA HIS A 219 -4.41 -18.02 -1.94
C HIS A 219 -5.18 -19.31 -2.23
N LYS A 220 -5.23 -19.77 -3.49
CA LYS A 220 -6.04 -20.93 -3.91
C LYS A 220 -5.70 -22.25 -3.21
N ASN A 221 -4.47 -22.37 -2.70
CA ASN A 221 -3.98 -23.56 -1.99
C ASN A 221 -4.46 -23.62 -0.52
N GLU A 222 -5.07 -22.56 -0.01
CA GLU A 222 -5.72 -22.60 1.30
C GLU A 222 -7.00 -23.43 1.22
N VAL A 223 -7.07 -24.52 1.98
CA VAL A 223 -8.20 -25.47 1.97
C VAL A 223 -9.55 -24.76 2.08
N LYS A 224 -9.66 -23.78 2.98
CA LYS A 224 -10.89 -23.00 3.16
C LYS A 224 -11.27 -22.17 1.94
N VAL A 225 -10.31 -21.70 1.14
CA VAL A 225 -10.59 -20.98 -0.10
C VAL A 225 -11.19 -21.95 -1.12
N THR A 226 -10.54 -23.08 -1.35
CA THR A 226 -11.01 -24.12 -2.28
C THR A 226 -12.42 -24.60 -1.93
N GLU A 227 -12.65 -25.01 -0.67
CA GLU A 227 -13.94 -25.52 -0.20
C GLU A 227 -15.09 -24.51 -0.40
N ASN A 228 -14.85 -23.23 -0.10
CA ASN A 228 -15.88 -22.20 -0.27
C ASN A 228 -16.12 -21.89 -1.75
N LEU A 229 -15.08 -21.85 -2.59
CA LEU A 229 -15.23 -21.67 -4.03
C LEU A 229 -16.01 -22.82 -4.67
N GLU A 230 -15.70 -24.07 -4.33
CA GLU A 230 -16.43 -25.25 -4.79
C GLU A 230 -17.90 -25.21 -4.37
N LYS A 231 -18.17 -24.82 -3.11
CA LYS A 231 -19.54 -24.63 -2.62
C LYS A 231 -20.29 -23.61 -3.46
N MET A 232 -19.70 -22.45 -3.73
CA MET A 232 -20.31 -21.40 -4.56
C MET A 232 -20.67 -21.87 -5.98
N LEU A 233 -19.93 -22.80 -6.58
CA LEU A 233 -20.28 -23.37 -7.89
C LEU A 233 -21.62 -24.11 -7.89
N THR A 234 -21.99 -24.72 -6.77
CA THR A 234 -23.24 -25.48 -6.64
C THR A 234 -24.47 -24.59 -6.39
N GLU A 235 -24.25 -23.38 -5.87
CA GLU A 235 -25.33 -22.48 -5.47
C GLU A 235 -25.97 -21.75 -6.66
N LYS A 236 -27.29 -21.55 -6.60
CA LYS A 236 -28.05 -20.96 -7.70
C LYS A 236 -27.93 -19.44 -7.79
N GLN A 237 -27.54 -18.77 -6.71
CA GLN A 237 -27.46 -17.30 -6.65
C GLN A 237 -26.35 -16.72 -7.53
N PHE A 238 -25.29 -17.47 -7.77
CA PHE A 238 -24.16 -16.99 -8.57
C PHE A 238 -24.44 -17.16 -10.06
N SER A 239 -24.23 -16.06 -10.81
CA SER A 239 -24.37 -16.06 -12.26
C SER A 239 -23.36 -17.00 -12.92
N TYR A 240 -23.67 -17.43 -14.15
CA TYR A 240 -22.76 -18.23 -14.97
C TYR A 240 -21.36 -17.58 -15.10
N ARG A 241 -21.30 -16.26 -15.24
CA ARG A 241 -20.03 -15.51 -15.34
C ARG A 241 -19.18 -15.64 -14.08
N ILE A 242 -19.79 -15.52 -12.89
CA ILE A 242 -19.09 -15.67 -11.61
C ILE A 242 -18.60 -17.11 -11.45
N LYS A 243 -19.44 -18.09 -11.78
CA LYS A 243 -19.05 -19.51 -11.75
C LYS A 243 -17.88 -19.82 -12.68
N ASN A 244 -17.82 -19.23 -13.87
CA ASN A 244 -16.68 -19.40 -14.76
C ASN A 244 -15.39 -18.79 -14.19
N LYS A 245 -15.46 -17.62 -13.53
CA LYS A 245 -14.31 -17.06 -12.81
C LYS A 245 -13.83 -18.00 -11.71
N ILE A 246 -14.75 -18.55 -10.92
CA ILE A 246 -14.44 -19.49 -9.85
C ILE A 246 -13.75 -20.75 -10.39
N LYS A 247 -14.27 -21.33 -11.48
CA LYS A 247 -13.61 -22.47 -12.16
C LYS A 247 -12.19 -22.13 -12.58
N GLY A 248 -11.98 -20.96 -13.22
CA GLY A 248 -10.64 -20.52 -13.62
C GLY A 248 -9.67 -20.33 -12.45
N ILE A 249 -10.15 -20.09 -11.23
CA ILE A 249 -9.30 -20.05 -10.02
C ILE A 249 -8.94 -21.45 -9.53
N LEU A 250 -9.90 -22.39 -9.61
CA LEU A 250 -9.75 -23.76 -9.15
C LEU A 250 -8.94 -24.62 -10.13
N ASP A 251 -9.01 -24.33 -11.43
CA ASP A 251 -8.27 -25.03 -12.46
C ASP A 251 -6.76 -24.65 -12.37
N GLU A 252 -5.87 -25.65 -12.39
CA GLU A 252 -4.42 -25.43 -12.21
C GLU A 252 -3.76 -24.69 -13.37
N ASP A 253 -4.38 -24.70 -14.56
CA ASP A 253 -3.77 -24.31 -15.84
C ASP A 253 -3.96 -22.83 -16.25
N PHE A 254 -4.46 -21.96 -15.37
CA PHE A 254 -4.82 -20.57 -15.72
C PHE A 254 -3.75 -19.50 -15.47
N TYR A 255 -2.50 -19.89 -15.24
CA TYR A 255 -1.33 -19.00 -15.13
C TYR A 255 -0.16 -19.45 -16.00
#